data_AF-A0AAV8EQN8-F1
#
_entry.id   AF-A0AAV8EQN8-F1
#
_cell.length_a   1.000
_cell.length_b   1.000
_cell.length_c   1.000
_cell.angle_alpha   90.00
_cell.angle_beta   90.00
_cell.angle_gamma   90.00
#
_symmetry.space_group_name_H-M   'P 1'
#
loop_
_entity.id
_entity.type
_entity.pdbx_description
1 polymer ?
#
loop_
_entity_poly.entity_id
_entity_poly.type
_entity_poly.pdbx_seq_one_letter_code
_entity_poly.pdbx_strand_id
1 'polypeptide(L)'
;MTDLAITVSDERKRKRMVSNRESARRSRMKKQQHLEELVGEVARLESENAQSEMHANLLTERYSKVEAENAVHRAEAAQLAERLKSANKYLSLFEVVRGVKMDIEEIPDPFLSPWLPVCTALLNQCNC
;
A
#
# COMPACT_ATOMS: atom_id res chain seq x y z
N MET A 1 -51.37 40.77 46.30
CA MET A 1 -50.27 41.06 45.33
C MET A 1 -49.12 40.04 45.44
N THR A 2 -48.82 39.49 46.62
CA THR A 2 -47.77 38.49 46.87
C THR A 2 -48.09 37.07 46.37
N ASP A 3 -49.33 36.60 46.50
CA ASP A 3 -49.71 35.22 46.13
C ASP A 3 -49.65 34.95 44.62
N LEU A 4 -49.93 35.97 43.80
CA LEU A 4 -49.77 35.88 42.34
C LEU A 4 -48.29 35.75 41.93
N ALA A 5 -47.37 36.38 42.65
CA ALA A 5 -45.94 36.25 42.39
C ALA A 5 -45.40 34.86 42.80
N ILE A 6 -45.91 34.29 43.90
CA ILE A 6 -45.55 32.94 44.37
C ILE A 6 -46.02 31.88 43.36
N THR A 7 -47.29 31.93 42.93
CA THR A 7 -47.85 31.00 41.95
C THR A 7 -47.13 31.05 40.60
N VAL A 8 -46.78 32.25 40.10
CA VAL A 8 -45.97 32.42 38.88
C VAL A 8 -44.56 31.82 39.03
N SER A 9 -43.95 32.00 40.19
CA SER A 9 -42.63 31.42 40.50
C SER A 9 -42.65 29.89 40.50
N ASP A 10 -43.66 29.29 41.14
CA ASP A 10 -43.80 27.84 41.24
C ASP A 10 -44.15 27.19 39.90
N GLU A 11 -44.98 27.83 39.09
CA GLU A 11 -45.24 27.38 37.72
C GLU A 11 -43.97 27.45 36.85
N ARG A 12 -43.14 28.51 37.02
CA ARG A 12 -41.85 28.61 36.35
C ARG A 12 -40.86 27.54 36.81
N LYS A 13 -40.85 27.17 38.09
CA LYS A 13 -40.05 26.04 38.59
C LYS A 13 -40.53 24.73 38.00
N ARG A 14 -41.84 24.47 37.99
CA ARG A 14 -42.44 23.27 37.41
C ARG A 14 -42.06 23.11 35.92
N LYS A 15 -42.21 24.18 35.13
CA LYS A 15 -41.79 24.19 33.71
C LYS A 15 -40.28 23.91 33.55
N ARG A 16 -39.43 24.50 34.41
CA ARG A 16 -37.98 24.24 34.39
C ARG A 16 -37.63 22.78 34.72
N MET A 17 -38.33 22.17 35.68
CA MET A 17 -38.11 20.76 36.02
C MET A 17 -38.46 19.83 34.86
N VAL A 18 -39.57 20.09 34.17
CA VAL A 18 -39.97 19.31 32.97
C VAL A 18 -38.97 19.52 31.84
N SER A 19 -38.63 20.77 31.52
CA SER A 19 -37.69 21.08 30.44
C SER A 19 -36.28 20.52 30.71
N ASN A 20 -35.79 20.60 31.96
CA ASN A 20 -34.49 20.03 32.34
C ASN A 20 -34.51 18.50 32.27
N ARG A 21 -35.61 17.87 32.70
CA ARG A 21 -35.78 16.42 32.56
C ARG A 21 -35.72 15.99 31.09
N GLU A 22 -36.42 16.70 30.22
CA GLU A 22 -36.40 16.43 28.78
C GLU A 22 -35.03 16.68 28.16
N SER A 23 -34.35 17.78 28.53
CA SER A 23 -33.02 18.09 28.00
C SER A 23 -31.97 17.10 28.49
N ALA A 24 -32.03 16.67 29.74
CA ALA A 24 -31.17 15.61 30.28
C ALA A 24 -31.41 14.27 29.56
N ARG A 25 -32.68 13.92 29.29
CA ARG A 25 -33.02 12.72 28.48
C ARG A 25 -32.45 12.82 27.07
N ARG A 26 -32.66 13.93 26.37
CA ARG A 26 -32.13 14.16 25.01
C ARG A 26 -30.60 14.12 24.98
N SER A 27 -29.95 14.70 25.99
CA SER A 27 -28.49 14.66 26.12
C SER A 27 -27.97 13.23 26.29
N ARG A 28 -28.61 12.42 27.16
CA ARG A 28 -28.27 10.99 27.32
C ARG A 28 -28.47 10.21 26.03
N MET A 29 -29.60 10.40 25.35
CA MET A 29 -29.86 9.74 24.07
C MET A 29 -28.83 10.10 23.00
N LYS A 30 -28.46 11.39 22.88
CA LYS A 30 -27.45 11.83 21.91
C LYS A 30 -26.07 11.20 22.21
N LYS A 31 -25.68 11.11 23.48
CA LYS A 31 -24.43 10.45 23.88
C LYS A 31 -24.45 8.95 23.58
N GLN A 32 -25.59 8.29 23.80
CA GLN A 32 -25.75 6.87 23.50
C GLN A 32 -25.65 6.60 21.99
N GLN A 33 -26.34 7.38 21.16
CA GLN A 33 -26.23 7.28 19.70
C GLN A 33 -24.80 7.50 19.21
N HIS A 34 -24.10 8.51 19.74
CA HIS A 34 -22.71 8.75 19.37
C HIS A 34 -21.78 7.59 19.76
N LEU A 35 -22.03 6.95 20.91
CA LEU A 35 -21.27 5.78 21.32
C LEU A 35 -21.52 4.59 20.36
N GLU A 36 -22.77 4.37 19.96
CA GLU A 36 -23.14 3.32 19.00
C GLU A 36 -22.52 3.57 17.63
N GLU A 37 -22.51 4.82 17.15
CA GLU A 37 -21.82 5.23 15.93
C GLU A 37 -20.32 4.92 16.00
N LEU A 38 -19.65 5.30 17.10
CA LEU A 38 -18.23 5.03 17.29
C LEU A 38 -17.91 3.53 17.35
N VAL A 39 -18.74 2.73 18.01
CA VAL A 39 -18.58 1.27 18.04
C VAL A 39 -18.73 0.67 16.64
N GLY A 40 -19.71 1.14 15.87
CA GLY A 40 -19.88 0.73 14.48
C GLY A 40 -18.67 1.09 13.62
N GLU A 41 -18.12 2.28 13.81
CA GLU A 41 -16.94 2.74 13.08
C GLU A 41 -15.69 1.94 13.42
N VAL A 42 -15.46 1.60 14.69
CA VAL A 42 -14.36 0.73 15.10
C VAL A 42 -14.49 -0.65 14.44
N ALA A 43 -15.67 -1.26 14.48
CA ALA A 43 -15.90 -2.56 13.85
C ALA A 43 -15.67 -2.54 12.33
N ARG A 44 -16.08 -1.45 11.66
CA ARG A 44 -15.82 -1.24 10.23
C ARG A 44 -14.33 -1.15 9.95
N LEU A 45 -13.61 -0.32 10.70
CA LEU A 45 -12.16 -0.13 10.54
C LEU A 45 -11.37 -1.40 10.83
N GLU A 46 -11.78 -2.18 11.84
CA GLU A 46 -11.17 -3.49 12.13
C GLU A 46 -11.36 -4.47 10.96
N SER A 47 -12.55 -4.52 10.38
CA SER A 47 -12.83 -5.35 9.21
C SER A 47 -12.02 -4.91 7.99
N GLU A 48 -11.92 -3.60 7.73
CA GLU A 48 -11.14 -3.06 6.62
C GLU A 48 -9.65 -3.33 6.81
N ASN A 49 -9.12 -3.16 8.03
CA ASN A 49 -7.73 -3.43 8.33
C ASN A 49 -7.38 -4.91 8.13
N ALA A 50 -8.25 -5.82 8.59
CA ALA A 50 -8.07 -7.26 8.37
C ALA A 50 -8.10 -7.62 6.87
N GLN A 51 -8.96 -6.97 6.09
CA GLN A 51 -9.00 -7.17 4.64
C GLN A 51 -7.73 -6.64 3.96
N SER A 52 -7.25 -5.45 4.33
CA SER A 52 -6.00 -4.89 3.82
C SER A 52 -4.81 -5.78 4.14
N GLU A 53 -4.73 -6.32 5.35
CA GLU A 53 -3.68 -7.26 5.76
C GLU A 53 -3.70 -8.54 4.92
N MET A 54 -4.89 -9.13 4.69
CA MET A 54 -5.04 -10.29 3.82
C MET A 54 -4.54 -9.99 2.39
N HIS A 55 -4.91 -8.84 1.83
CA HIS A 55 -4.46 -8.44 0.49
C HIS A 55 -2.94 -8.25 0.42
N ALA A 56 -2.35 -7.61 1.43
CA ALA A 56 -0.91 -7.42 1.52
C ALA A 56 -0.18 -8.77 1.54
N ASN A 57 -0.63 -9.71 2.38
CA ASN A 57 -0.05 -11.04 2.49
C ASN A 57 -0.11 -11.82 1.17
N LEU A 58 -1.26 -11.79 0.49
CA LEU A 58 -1.42 -12.42 -0.83
C LEU A 58 -0.49 -11.80 -1.87
N LEU A 59 -0.34 -10.48 -1.87
CA LEU A 59 0.56 -9.79 -2.80
C LEU A 59 2.02 -10.15 -2.53
N THR A 60 2.43 -10.22 -1.26
CA THR A 60 3.76 -10.66 -0.86
C THR A 60 4.04 -12.08 -1.36
N GLU A 61 3.12 -13.02 -1.16
CA GLU A 61 3.28 -14.40 -1.65
C GLU A 61 3.45 -14.46 -3.17
N ARG A 62 2.61 -13.73 -3.91
CA ARG A 62 2.70 -13.65 -5.38
C ARG A 62 4.01 -13.02 -5.83
N TYR A 63 4.44 -11.95 -5.17
CA TYR A 63 5.72 -11.30 -5.47
C TYR A 63 6.89 -12.24 -5.24
N SER A 64 6.91 -12.97 -4.12
CA SER A 64 7.96 -13.96 -3.84
C SER A 64 8.01 -15.06 -4.91
N LYS A 65 6.86 -15.49 -5.42
CA LYS A 65 6.81 -16.46 -6.52
C LYS A 65 7.42 -15.90 -7.81
N VAL A 66 7.01 -14.69 -8.21
CA VAL A 66 7.56 -14.03 -9.41
C VAL A 66 9.06 -13.81 -9.26
N GLU A 67 9.54 -13.44 -8.08
CA GLU A 67 10.97 -13.23 -7.87
C GLU A 67 11.78 -14.53 -7.94
N ALA A 68 11.21 -15.65 -7.48
CA ALA A 68 11.82 -16.96 -7.66
C ALA A 68 11.90 -17.36 -9.14
N GLU A 69 10.83 -17.11 -9.92
CA GLU A 69 10.82 -17.35 -11.38
C GLU A 69 11.86 -16.45 -12.09
N ASN A 70 11.95 -15.17 -11.71
CA ASN A 70 12.97 -14.26 -12.23
C ASN A 70 14.39 -14.74 -11.91
N ALA A 71 14.62 -15.29 -10.71
CA ALA A 71 15.92 -15.83 -10.34
C ALA A 71 16.32 -17.01 -11.23
N VAL A 72 15.38 -17.90 -11.55
CA VAL A 72 15.60 -19.01 -12.50
C VAL A 72 15.97 -18.47 -13.87
N HIS A 73 15.19 -17.54 -14.42
CA HIS A 73 15.48 -16.97 -15.74
C HIS A 73 16.81 -16.25 -15.80
N ARG A 74 17.20 -15.51 -14.74
CA ARG A 74 18.53 -14.88 -14.66
C ARG A 74 19.64 -15.92 -14.67
N ALA A 75 19.48 -17.06 -13.99
CA ALA A 75 20.45 -18.14 -13.99
C ALA A 75 20.57 -18.82 -15.38
N GLU A 76 19.45 -19.12 -16.02
CA GLU A 76 19.42 -19.69 -17.39
C GLU A 76 20.11 -18.76 -18.38
N ALA A 77 19.78 -17.48 -18.31
CA ALA A 77 20.31 -16.51 -19.23
C ALA A 77 21.81 -16.25 -18.98
N ALA A 78 22.28 -16.29 -17.73
CA ALA A 78 23.72 -16.28 -17.41
C ALA A 78 24.46 -17.50 -17.97
N GLN A 79 23.87 -18.70 -17.88
CA GLN A 79 24.43 -19.91 -18.49
C GLN A 79 24.55 -19.78 -20.01
N LEU A 80 23.51 -19.27 -20.68
CA LEU A 80 23.54 -19.05 -22.13
C LEU A 80 24.59 -18.01 -22.54
N ALA A 81 24.73 -16.93 -21.77
CA ALA A 81 25.75 -15.92 -22.01
C ALA A 81 27.17 -16.50 -21.89
N GLU A 82 27.42 -17.38 -20.90
CA GLU A 82 28.72 -18.04 -20.76
C GLU A 82 29.02 -19.00 -21.91
N ARG A 83 28.02 -19.74 -22.39
CA ARG A 83 28.13 -20.59 -23.59
C ARG A 83 28.45 -19.77 -24.83
N LEU A 84 27.75 -18.65 -25.02
CA LEU A 84 27.99 -17.75 -26.14
C LEU A 84 29.41 -17.16 -26.09
N LYS A 85 29.85 -16.69 -24.92
CA LYS A 85 31.21 -16.19 -24.71
C LYS A 85 32.26 -17.25 -25.04
N SER A 86 32.00 -18.51 -24.69
CA SER A 86 32.88 -19.63 -25.02
C SER A 86 32.94 -19.88 -26.53
N ALA A 87 31.79 -19.87 -27.21
CA ALA A 87 31.71 -19.97 -28.67
C ALA A 87 32.46 -18.82 -29.37
N ASN A 88 32.25 -17.58 -28.93
CA ASN A 88 32.94 -16.40 -29.46
C ASN A 88 34.46 -16.48 -29.29
N LYS A 89 34.96 -17.04 -28.18
CA LYS A 89 36.40 -17.32 -28.00
C LYS A 89 36.93 -18.29 -29.07
N TYR A 90 36.21 -19.37 -29.37
CA TYR A 90 36.62 -20.30 -30.43
C TYR A 90 36.65 -19.63 -31.80
N LEU A 91 35.66 -18.78 -32.10
CA LEU A 91 35.63 -18.00 -33.34
C LEU A 91 36.83 -17.05 -33.43
N SER A 92 37.15 -16.30 -32.37
CA SER A 92 38.33 -15.44 -32.35
C SER A 92 39.64 -16.21 -32.57
N LEU A 93 39.76 -17.43 -32.02
CA LEU A 93 40.93 -18.28 -32.27
C LEU A 93 41.01 -18.72 -33.74
N PHE A 94 39.87 -19.06 -34.34
CA PHE A 94 39.79 -19.43 -35.75
C PHE A 94 40.22 -18.27 -36.66
N GLU A 95 39.83 -17.03 -36.35
CA GLU A 95 40.31 -15.83 -37.05
C GLU A 95 41.84 -15.74 -37.03
N VAL A 96 42.45 -15.90 -35.85
CA VAL A 96 43.91 -15.84 -35.69
C VAL A 96 44.61 -16.94 -36.51
N VAL A 97 44.07 -18.16 -36.50
CA VAL A 97 44.68 -19.31 -37.18
C VAL A 97 44.51 -19.24 -38.70
N ARG A 98 43.36 -18.75 -39.19
CA ARG A 98 43.00 -18.78 -40.62
C ARG A 98 43.18 -17.43 -41.32
N GLY A 99 43.42 -16.35 -40.58
CA GLY A 99 43.57 -15.00 -41.11
C GLY A 99 42.28 -14.42 -41.70
N VAL A 100 41.12 -15.04 -41.45
CA VAL A 100 39.82 -14.56 -41.91
C VAL A 100 39.18 -13.81 -40.76
N LYS A 101 38.97 -12.49 -40.94
CA LYS A 101 38.27 -11.65 -39.96
C LYS A 101 36.81 -12.08 -39.89
N MET A 102 36.29 -12.34 -38.69
CA MET A 102 34.87 -12.49 -38.43
C MET A 102 34.36 -11.26 -37.68
N ASP A 103 33.20 -10.74 -38.08
CA ASP A 103 32.58 -9.63 -37.36
C ASP A 103 31.76 -10.20 -36.20
N ILE A 104 32.42 -10.46 -35.07
CA ILE A 104 31.77 -10.91 -33.83
C ILE A 104 31.30 -9.66 -33.06
N GLU A 105 30.02 -9.31 -33.19
CA GLU A 105 29.42 -8.26 -32.37
C GLU A 105 29.40 -8.71 -30.88
N GLU A 106 29.98 -7.88 -30.00
CA GLU A 106 29.80 -8.06 -28.55
C GLU A 106 28.34 -7.79 -28.20
N ILE A 107 27.59 -8.83 -27.84
CA ILE A 107 26.24 -8.65 -27.30
C ILE A 107 26.38 -7.93 -25.94
N PRO A 108 25.80 -6.73 -25.78
CA PRO A 108 25.80 -6.03 -24.51
C PRO A 108 25.17 -6.92 -23.44
N ASP A 109 25.81 -7.02 -22.27
CA ASP A 109 25.34 -7.87 -21.18
C ASP A 109 23.91 -7.48 -20.75
N PRO A 110 22.89 -8.31 -21.02
CA PRO A 110 21.51 -8.02 -20.66
C PRO A 110 21.30 -7.98 -19.13
N PHE A 111 22.26 -8.46 -18.33
CA PHE A 111 22.19 -8.54 -16.87
C PHE A 111 22.67 -7.29 -16.14
N LEU A 112 23.28 -6.32 -16.83
CA LEU A 112 23.76 -5.09 -16.18
C LEU A 112 22.64 -4.10 -15.85
N SER A 113 21.39 -4.33 -16.29
CA SER A 113 20.25 -3.47 -15.92
C SER A 113 18.84 -4.11 -15.96
N PRO A 114 18.60 -5.36 -15.50
CA PRO A 114 17.25 -5.94 -15.54
C PRO A 114 16.22 -5.21 -14.65
N TRP A 115 16.69 -4.37 -13.72
CA TRP A 115 15.85 -3.64 -12.76
C TRP A 115 16.27 -2.19 -12.57
N LEU A 116 16.85 -1.53 -13.58
CA LEU A 116 16.95 -0.07 -13.45
C LEU A 116 15.52 0.44 -13.28
N PRO A 117 15.17 1.07 -12.14
CA PRO A 117 13.83 1.61 -12.00
C PRO A 117 13.65 2.61 -13.12
N VAL A 118 12.48 2.62 -13.75
CA VAL A 118 12.06 3.64 -14.74
C VAL A 118 12.22 5.08 -14.21
N CYS A 119 12.54 5.24 -12.92
CA CYS A 119 12.56 6.49 -12.17
C CYS A 119 13.96 7.01 -11.76
N THR A 120 15.03 6.80 -12.52
CA THR A 120 16.27 7.58 -12.28
C THR A 120 16.26 8.98 -12.91
N ALA A 121 15.22 9.34 -13.68
CA ALA A 121 15.06 10.67 -14.28
C ALA A 121 14.13 11.63 -13.53
N LEU A 122 13.41 11.20 -12.47
CA LEU A 122 12.40 12.02 -11.77
C LEU A 122 12.62 12.17 -10.25
N LEU A 123 13.72 11.66 -9.69
CA LEU A 123 14.06 11.91 -8.28
C LEU A 123 14.50 13.35 -7.99
N ASN A 124 14.71 14.17 -9.02
CA ASN A 124 14.88 15.63 -8.88
C ASN A 124 13.59 16.42 -9.14
N GLN A 125 12.43 15.76 -9.28
CA GLN A 125 11.13 16.44 -9.49
C GLN A 125 9.98 15.93 -8.61
N CYS A 126 10.18 14.92 -7.76
CA CYS A 126 9.20 14.55 -6.73
C CYS A 126 9.50 15.29 -5.43
N ASN A 127 8.87 16.45 -5.27
CA ASN A 127 8.67 17.09 -3.97
C ASN A 127 7.41 16.46 -3.36
N CYS A 128 7.58 15.38 -2.59
CA CYS A 128 6.54 14.81 -1.72
C CYS A 128 7.03 14.89 -0.28
#